data_AF-K1L1K4-F1
#
_entry.id   AF-K1L1K4-F1
#
_cell.length_a   1.000
_cell.length_b   1.000
_cell.length_c   1.000
_cell.angle_alpha   90.00
_cell.angle_beta   90.00
_cell.angle_gamma   90.00
#
_symmetry.space_group_name_H-M   'P 1'
#
loop_
_entity.id
_entity.type
_entity.pdbx_description
1 polymer ?
#
loop_
_entity_poly.entity_id
_entity_poly.type
_entity_poly.pdbx_seq_one_letter_code
_entity_poly.pdbx_strand_id
1 'polypeptide(L)' 'MNKNKFNMAIAIVGSILILTIGGVLFNQIYKNHQANELIIEKCFENFDKVDEVVIKKDGFWSPVICVKK' A
#
# COMPACT_ATOMS: atom_id res chain seq x y z
N MET A 1 31.72 9.72 -24.34
CA MET A 1 31.92 8.81 -23.18
C MET A 1 31.99 7.37 -23.69
N ASN A 2 32.88 6.51 -23.17
CA ASN A 2 33.01 5.12 -23.63
C ASN A 2 31.66 4.38 -23.46
N LYS A 3 31.21 3.65 -24.49
CA LYS A 3 29.91 2.97 -24.55
C LYS A 3 29.69 2.02 -23.36
N ASN A 4 30.75 1.33 -22.91
CA ASN A 4 30.69 0.50 -21.70
C ASN A 4 30.43 1.31 -20.42
N LYS A 5 31.08 2.48 -20.27
CA LYS A 5 30.88 3.34 -19.11
C LYS A 5 29.47 3.93 -19.09
N PHE A 6 28.92 4.25 -20.26
CA PHE A 6 27.54 4.74 -20.38
C PHE A 6 26.51 3.65 -20.03
N ASN A 7 26.67 2.44 -20.54
CA ASN A 7 25.77 1.32 -20.21
C ASN A 7 25.79 0.98 -18.72
N MET A 8 26.97 1.01 -18.10
CA MET A 8 27.11 0.80 -16.65
C MET A 8 26.38 1.87 -15.85
N ALA A 9 26.50 3.15 -16.24
CA ALA A 9 25.78 4.24 -15.58
C ALA A 9 24.25 4.07 -15.68
N ILE A 10 23.74 3.68 -16.85
CA ILE A 10 22.30 3.40 -17.04
C ILE A 10 21.85 2.25 -16.15
N ALA A 11 22.62 1.16 -16.06
CA ALA A 11 22.27 0.01 -15.23
C ALA A 11 22.19 0.40 -13.74
N ILE A 12 23.13 1.22 -13.26
CA ILE A 12 23.14 1.73 -11.88
C ILE A 12 21.89 2.59 -11.63
N VAL A 13 21.64 3.57 -12.50
CA VAL A 13 20.48 4.47 -12.38
C VAL A 13 19.17 3.69 -12.43
N GLY A 14 19.06 2.73 -13.35
CA GLY A 14 17.90 1.86 -13.47
C GLY A 14 17.66 1.04 -12.21
N SER A 15 18.74 0.50 -11.62
CA SER A 15 18.66 -0.29 -10.38
C SER A 15 18.19 0.57 -9.20
N ILE A 16 18.73 1.79 -9.06
CA ILE A 16 18.32 2.74 -8.03
C ILE A 16 16.84 3.11 -8.19
N LEU A 17 16.39 3.34 -9.43
CA LEU A 17 14.98 3.64 -9.72
C LEU A 17 14.06 2.50 -9.30
N ILE A 18 14.39 1.26 -9.66
CA ILE A 18 13.60 0.07 -9.30
C ILE A 18 13.51 -0.08 -7.78
N LEU A 19 14.65 0.04 -7.07
CA LEU A 19 14.69 -0.04 -5.61
C LEU A 19 13.86 1.07 -4.96
N THR A 20 13.93 2.28 -5.49
CA THR A 20 13.17 3.43 -4.96
C THR A 20 11.67 3.21 -5.13
N ILE A 21 11.22 2.79 -6.32
CA ILE A 21 9.81 2.48 -6.58
C ILE A 21 9.35 1.36 -5.65
N GLY A 22 10.10 0.25 -5.58
CA GLY A 22 9.77 -0.87 -4.70
C GLY A 22 9.66 -0.46 -3.23
N GLY A 23 10.58 0.37 -2.75
CA GLY A 23 10.57 0.90 -1.39
C GLY A 23 9.34 1.77 -1.08
N VAL A 24 8.94 2.64 -2.02
CA VAL A 24 7.73 3.47 -1.87
C VAL A 24 6.49 2.58 -1.79
N LEU A 25 6.37 1.59 -2.68
CA LEU A 25 5.25 0.65 -2.70
C LEU A 25 5.17 -0.17 -1.39
N PHE A 26 6.32 -0.67 -0.92
CA PHE A 26 6.39 -1.42 0.33
C PHE A 26 5.98 -0.57 1.54
N ASN A 27 6.47 0.67 1.62
CA ASN A 27 6.10 1.60 2.69
C ASN A 27 4.58 1.89 2.69
N GLN A 28 3.97 2.03 1.51
CA GLN A 28 2.53 2.24 1.39
C GLN A 28 1.73 1.00 1.82
N ILE A 29 2.18 -0.21 1.47
CA ILE A 29 1.56 -1.46 1.94
C ILE A 29 1.62 -1.55 3.47
N TYR A 30 2.78 -1.26 4.06
CA TYR A 30 2.96 -1.30 5.51
C TYR A 30 2.03 -0.33 6.23
N LYS A 31 1.98 0.94 5.77
CA LYS A 31 1.06 1.94 6.34
C LYS A 31 -0.40 1.53 6.20
N ASN A 32 -0.78 1.01 5.04
CA ASN A 32 -2.14 0.54 4.82
C ASN A 32 -2.47 -0.66 5.70
N HIS A 33 -1.54 -1.58 5.92
CA HIS A 33 -1.76 -2.72 6.80
C HIS A 33 -2.08 -2.25 8.23
N GLN A 34 -1.26 -1.36 8.79
CA GLN A 34 -1.53 -0.78 10.12
C GLN A 34 -2.85 -0.01 10.18
N ALA A 35 -3.15 0.79 9.15
CA ALA A 35 -4.42 1.52 9.08
C ALA A 35 -5.62 0.57 8.99
N ASN A 36 -5.50 -0.51 8.22
CA ASN A 36 -6.57 -1.48 8.01
C ASN A 36 -6.91 -2.24 9.28
N GLU A 37 -5.91 -2.64 10.08
CA GLU A 37 -6.17 -3.28 11.38
C GLU A 37 -7.05 -2.38 12.27
N LEU A 38 -6.66 -1.10 12.41
CA LEU A 38 -7.42 -0.14 13.20
C LEU A 38 -8.82 0.13 12.63
N ILE A 39 -8.96 0.21 11.30
CA ILE A 39 -10.26 0.44 10.66
C ILE A 39 -11.17 -0.77 10.85
N ILE A 40 -10.65 -1.98 10.66
CA ILE A 40 -11.41 -3.23 10.85
C ILE A 40 -11.87 -3.34 12.29
N GLU A 41 -10.98 -3.14 13.26
CA GLU A 41 -11.32 -3.19 14.69
C GLU A 41 -12.47 -2.22 15.02
N LYS A 42 -12.35 -0.95 14.63
CA LYS A 42 -13.41 0.07 14.83
C LYS A 42 -14.69 -0.22 14.05
N CYS A 43 -14.59 -0.92 12.93
CA CYS A 43 -15.73 -1.24 12.09
C CYS A 43 -16.64 -2.27 12.77
N PHE A 44 -16.05 -3.27 13.41
CA PHE A 44 -16.74 -4.29 14.20
C PHE A 44 -17.09 -3.83 15.63
N GLU A 45 -16.57 -2.68 16.05
CA GLU A 45 -16.99 -2.04 17.29
C GLU A 45 -18.49 -1.66 17.20
N ASN A 46 -19.27 -2.16 18.17
CA ASN A 46 -20.74 -2.09 18.19
C ASN A 46 -21.45 -2.86 17.06
N PHE A 47 -20.87 -3.96 16.57
CA PHE A 47 -21.52 -4.84 15.59
C PHE A 47 -22.88 -5.37 16.09
N ASP A 48 -23.05 -5.53 17.41
CA ASP A 48 -24.31 -5.89 18.06
C ASP A 48 -25.47 -4.89 17.82
N LYS A 49 -25.16 -3.68 17.34
CA LYS A 49 -26.14 -2.60 17.12
C LYS A 49 -26.47 -2.35 15.64
N VAL A 50 -25.90 -3.12 14.72
CA VAL A 50 -26.08 -2.99 13.27
C VAL A 50 -26.30 -4.37 12.64
N ASP A 51 -27.10 -4.46 11.59
CA ASP A 51 -27.46 -5.74 10.99
C ASP A 51 -26.31 -6.32 10.16
N GLU A 52 -25.58 -5.46 9.44
CA GLU A 52 -24.46 -5.88 8.60
C GLU A 52 -23.31 -4.85 8.64
N VAL A 53 -22.08 -5.37 8.66
CA VAL A 53 -20.86 -4.57 8.51
C VAL A 53 -20.04 -5.11 7.36
N VAL A 54 -19.69 -4.24 6.41
CA VAL A 54 -18.95 -4.59 5.20
C VAL A 54 -17.66 -3.80 5.14
N ILE A 55 -16.54 -4.52 5.11
CA ILE A 55 -15.22 -3.95 4.79
C ILE A 55 -15.07 -3.91 3.27
N LYS A 56 -14.90 -2.72 2.71
CA LYS A 56 -14.65 -2.52 1.29
C LYS A 56 -13.24 -2.00 1.04
N LYS A 57 -12.72 -2.26 -0.15
CA LYS A 57 -11.43 -1.74 -0.60
C LYS A 57 -11.63 -0.99 -1.92
N ASP A 58 -11.44 0.32 -1.89
CA ASP A 58 -11.73 1.20 -3.03
C ASP A 58 -10.56 1.31 -4.01
N GLY A 59 -9.38 0.79 -3.68
CA GLY A 59 -8.22 0.79 -4.56
C GLY A 59 -7.08 -0.09 -4.06
N PHE A 60 -6.20 -0.54 -4.95
CA PHE A 60 -5.11 -1.47 -4.63
C PHE A 60 -4.18 -0.92 -3.52
N TRP A 61 -3.85 0.37 -3.63
CA TRP A 61 -2.96 1.10 -2.73
C TRP A 61 -3.67 1.92 -1.64
N SER A 62 -4.98 1.74 -1.48
CA SER A 62 -5.76 2.46 -0.47
C SER A 62 -6.01 1.59 0.77
N PRO A 63 -6.17 2.19 1.96
CA PRO A 63 -6.76 1.52 3.09
C PRO A 63 -8.17 1.00 2.78
N VAL A 64 -8.64 0.05 3.59
CA VAL A 64 -10.03 -0.39 3.56
C VAL A 64 -10.94 0.67 4.17
N ILE A 65 -12.22 0.62 3.83
CA ILE A 65 -13.26 1.44 4.43
C ILE A 65 -14.33 0.56 5.06
N CYS A 66 -14.97 1.09 6.10
CA CYS A 66 -16.08 0.45 6.80
C CYS A 66 -17.40 1.00 6.28
N VAL A 67 -18.32 0.11 5.90
CA VAL A 67 -19.70 0.46 5.56
C VAL A 67 -20.63 -0.33 6.48
N LYS A 68 -21.45 0.37 7.26
CA LYS A 68 -22.48 -0.23 8.13
C LYS A 68 -23.84 -0.13 7.41
N LYS A 69 -24.64 -1.20 7.42
CA LYS A 69 -26.00 -1.21 6.91
C LYS A 69 -27.00 -1.55 8.01
#